data_AF-A0A1Y4RJV8-F1
#
_entry.id   AF-A0A1Y4RJV8-F1
#
_cell.length_a   1.000
_cell.length_b   1.000
_cell.length_c   1.000
_cell.angle_alpha   90.00
_cell.angle_beta   90.00
_cell.angle_gamma   90.00
#
_symmetry.space_group_name_H-M   'P 1'
#
loop_
_entity.id
_entity.type
_entity.pdbx_description
1 polymer ?
#
loop_
_entity_poly.entity_id
_entity_poly.type
_entity_poly.pdbx_seq_one_letter_code
_entity_poly.pdbx_strand_id
1 'polypeptide(L)'
;MAFAGYAQDFVEATSKLVKGRTINIMDRRGCIVASTEKERIGTFHAGAYEVLQTGEPVLISEENVERYPGAKKGYNLPIWNGDRMEGVIGIFGNPEEVEDIANLLRVYVTQYFKTRTSARRERLETEVRQQILLRLLSGEEAEEGMDWEMLGVRLRYPARVMAVRSGQYRRETSSYPRIEKLMLENALLRPERDLYGMVGNCYIALVSGLTQERLPAYLESLRLFLETRGFKEVRIALGEECAGKEQVPISYKEATALLKDRDAGMVSSISDPGCRMRYYKAVLAGGEAEAFLNRLQQRALADMDRESLFQCLDTAKAYYGWDRSVQKAAQQLHIHKNTLLYRMGRLYKCLGLEEEGDYTKEFFIRLLIVRLER
;
A
#
# COMPACT_ATOMS: atom_id res chain seq x y z
N MET A 1 -1.14 11.95 -26.72
CA MET A 1 0.21 11.35 -26.69
C MET A 1 0.21 9.86 -26.35
N ALA A 2 -0.51 9.38 -25.32
CA ALA A 2 -0.49 7.95 -24.95
C ALA A 2 -1.12 6.99 -26.00
N PHE A 3 -2.24 7.38 -26.62
CA PHE A 3 -2.94 6.56 -27.63
C PHE A 3 -2.07 6.28 -28.87
N ALA A 4 -1.44 7.31 -29.43
CA ALA A 4 -0.58 7.19 -30.60
C ALA A 4 0.63 6.26 -30.37
N GLY A 5 1.27 6.35 -29.19
CA GLY A 5 2.39 5.45 -28.85
C GLY A 5 1.97 3.98 -28.78
N TYR A 6 0.84 3.69 -28.12
CA TYR A 6 0.30 2.33 -28.06
C TYR A 6 -0.23 1.82 -29.40
N ALA A 7 -0.74 2.72 -30.25
CA ALA A 7 -1.21 2.37 -31.58
C ALA A 7 -0.05 1.89 -32.47
N GLN A 8 1.11 2.54 -32.41
CA GLN A 8 2.27 2.12 -33.19
C GLN A 8 2.86 0.80 -32.69
N ASP A 9 2.99 0.61 -31.37
CA ASP A 9 3.39 -0.67 -30.77
C ASP A 9 2.51 -1.83 -31.28
N PHE A 10 1.19 -1.60 -31.33
CA PHE A 10 0.23 -2.58 -31.83
C PHE A 10 0.44 -2.89 -33.31
N VAL A 11 0.52 -1.86 -34.17
CA VAL A 11 0.68 -2.05 -35.61
C VAL A 11 1.95 -2.84 -35.92
N GLU A 12 3.06 -2.53 -35.25
CA GLU A 12 4.33 -3.23 -35.43
C GLU A 12 4.24 -4.70 -34.99
N ALA A 13 3.65 -4.97 -33.83
CA ALA A 13 3.46 -6.34 -33.32
C ALA A 13 2.56 -7.20 -34.21
N THR A 14 1.55 -6.58 -34.84
CA THR A 14 0.47 -7.30 -35.53
C THR A 14 0.67 -7.37 -37.05
N SER A 15 1.50 -6.49 -37.63
CA SER A 15 1.84 -6.49 -39.07
C SER A 15 2.30 -7.86 -39.59
N LYS A 16 3.10 -8.58 -38.80
CA LYS A 16 3.62 -9.91 -39.13
C LYS A 16 2.54 -10.99 -39.14
N LEU A 17 1.47 -10.81 -38.36
CA LEU A 17 0.37 -11.77 -38.22
C LEU A 17 -0.63 -11.70 -39.38
N VAL A 18 -0.71 -10.56 -40.07
CA VAL A 18 -1.66 -10.34 -41.18
C VAL A 18 -1.02 -10.45 -42.57
N LYS A 19 0.05 -11.23 -42.70
CA LYS A 19 0.81 -11.43 -43.95
C LYS A 19 1.37 -10.12 -44.53
N GLY A 20 1.76 -9.16 -43.68
CA GLY A 20 2.37 -7.91 -44.13
C GLY A 20 1.39 -6.92 -44.80
N ARG A 21 0.07 -7.11 -44.64
CA ARG A 21 -0.93 -6.13 -45.08
C ARG A 21 -0.77 -4.80 -44.36
N THR A 22 -1.13 -3.71 -45.05
CA THR A 22 -1.09 -2.38 -44.46
C THR A 22 -2.20 -2.21 -43.43
N ILE A 23 -1.81 -1.91 -42.19
CA ILE A 23 -2.72 -1.59 -41.08
C ILE A 23 -2.53 -0.11 -40.74
N ASN A 24 -3.64 0.60 -40.54
CA ASN A 24 -3.66 1.97 -40.05
C ASN A 24 -4.52 2.06 -38.78
N ILE A 25 -4.12 2.90 -37.84
CA ILE A 25 -4.96 3.31 -36.71
C ILE A 25 -5.08 4.83 -36.76
N MET A 26 -6.32 5.30 -36.68
CA MET A 26 -6.69 6.71 -36.75
C MET A 26 -7.22 7.16 -35.38
N ASP A 27 -6.92 8.41 -35.01
CA ASP A 27 -7.48 9.02 -33.80
C ASP A 27 -8.92 9.53 -34.02
N ARG A 28 -9.49 10.13 -32.98
CA ARG A 28 -10.86 10.70 -32.98
C ARG A 28 -11.02 11.93 -33.90
N ARG A 29 -9.96 12.37 -34.58
CA ARG A 29 -9.98 13.45 -35.58
C ARG A 29 -9.88 12.91 -37.01
N GLY A 30 -9.79 11.59 -37.18
CA GLY A 30 -9.60 10.95 -38.49
C GLY A 30 -8.16 11.04 -39.00
N CYS A 31 -7.20 11.41 -38.16
CA CYS A 31 -5.79 11.46 -38.52
C CYS A 31 -5.11 10.12 -38.22
N ILE A 32 -4.31 9.62 -39.15
CA ILE A 32 -3.54 8.38 -38.97
C ILE A 32 -2.47 8.63 -37.91
N VAL A 33 -2.54 7.90 -36.80
CA VAL A 33 -1.58 7.99 -35.69
C VAL A 33 -0.61 6.81 -35.63
N ALA A 34 -0.94 5.71 -36.31
CA ALA A 34 -0.04 4.57 -36.47
C ALA A 34 -0.27 3.89 -37.82
N SER A 35 0.81 3.42 -38.44
CA SER A 35 0.74 2.72 -39.71
C SER A 35 1.96 1.82 -39.92
N THR A 36 1.77 0.77 -40.72
CA THR A 36 2.89 0.02 -41.31
C THR A 36 3.60 0.82 -42.41
N GLU A 37 2.89 1.77 -43.03
CA GLU A 37 3.38 2.76 -44.01
C GLU A 37 3.66 4.08 -43.29
N LYS A 38 4.88 4.24 -42.75
CA LYS A 38 5.22 5.34 -41.82
C LYS A 38 4.98 6.74 -42.39
N GLU A 39 5.12 6.90 -43.70
CA GLU A 39 4.85 8.13 -44.45
C GLU A 39 3.39 8.61 -44.37
N ARG A 40 2.46 7.73 -43.99
CA ARG A 40 1.05 8.08 -43.82
C ARG A 40 0.72 8.65 -42.44
N ILE A 41 1.60 8.48 -41.46
CA ILE A 41 1.36 8.98 -40.10
C ILE A 41 1.27 10.52 -40.14
N GLY A 42 0.21 11.06 -39.53
CA GLY A 42 -0.11 12.49 -39.52
C GLY A 42 -1.05 12.94 -40.65
N THR A 43 -1.35 12.08 -41.62
CA THR A 43 -2.29 12.40 -42.72
C THR A 43 -3.74 12.13 -42.33
N PHE A 44 -4.68 12.84 -42.95
CA PHE A 44 -6.12 12.66 -42.76
C PHE A 44 -6.66 11.50 -43.61
N HIS A 45 -7.62 10.74 -43.07
CA HIS A 45 -8.25 9.60 -43.73
C HIS A 45 -9.78 9.76 -43.77
N ALA A 46 -10.34 10.17 -44.92
CA ALA A 46 -11.77 10.47 -45.05
C ALA A 46 -12.67 9.29 -44.66
N GLY A 47 -12.31 8.06 -45.05
CA GLY A 47 -13.10 6.88 -44.66
C GLY A 47 -13.11 6.60 -43.16
N ALA A 48 -12.09 7.02 -42.41
CA ALA A 48 -12.08 6.89 -40.96
C ALA A 48 -12.93 7.98 -40.33
N TYR A 49 -12.91 9.18 -40.90
CA TYR A 49 -13.76 10.28 -40.47
C TYR A 49 -15.24 9.92 -40.60
N GLU A 50 -15.65 9.24 -41.67
CA GLU A 50 -17.03 8.76 -41.80
C GLU A 50 -17.41 7.74 -40.71
N VAL A 51 -16.55 6.76 -40.42
CA VAL A 51 -16.75 5.82 -39.29
C VAL A 51 -16.93 6.58 -37.97
N LEU A 52 -16.13 7.62 -37.72
CA LEU A 52 -16.23 8.45 -36.52
C LEU A 52 -17.56 9.21 -36.41
N GLN A 53 -18.18 9.55 -37.55
CA GLN A 53 -19.47 10.26 -37.59
C GLN A 53 -20.66 9.31 -37.45
N THR A 54 -20.61 8.15 -38.12
CA THR A 54 -21.76 7.23 -38.22
C THR A 54 -21.78 6.19 -37.11
N GLY A 55 -20.62 5.83 -36.55
CA GLY A 55 -20.50 4.68 -35.66
C GLY A 55 -20.34 3.35 -36.39
N GLU A 56 -20.49 3.34 -37.72
CA GLU A 56 -20.60 2.14 -38.54
C GLU A 56 -19.34 1.86 -39.35
N PRO A 57 -19.06 0.58 -39.68
CA PRO A 57 -17.98 0.22 -40.61
C PRO A 57 -18.08 0.93 -41.97
N VAL A 58 -16.94 1.34 -42.52
CA VAL A 58 -16.86 1.93 -43.86
C VAL A 58 -15.98 1.07 -44.76
N LEU A 59 -16.59 0.66 -45.87
CA LEU A 59 -16.00 -0.22 -46.87
C LEU A 59 -15.62 0.59 -48.11
N ILE A 60 -14.33 0.59 -48.43
CA ILE A 60 -13.77 1.35 -49.55
C ILE A 60 -13.31 0.36 -50.62
N SER A 61 -14.04 0.30 -51.72
CA SER A 61 -13.73 -0.50 -52.91
C SER A 61 -13.03 0.36 -53.96
N GLU A 62 -12.60 -0.26 -55.06
CA GLU A 62 -12.02 0.48 -56.19
C GLU A 62 -13.04 1.44 -56.85
N GLU A 63 -14.33 1.11 -56.77
CA GLU A 63 -15.42 1.87 -57.40
C GLU A 63 -15.77 3.16 -56.65
N ASN A 64 -15.45 3.23 -55.35
CA ASN A 64 -15.87 4.34 -54.49
C ASN A 64 -14.70 5.12 -53.86
N VAL A 65 -13.45 4.69 -54.06
CA VAL A 65 -12.26 5.29 -53.43
C VAL A 65 -12.10 6.79 -53.72
N GLU A 66 -12.53 7.26 -54.90
CA GLU A 66 -12.49 8.68 -55.28
C GLU A 66 -13.32 9.59 -54.36
N ARG A 67 -14.33 9.03 -53.66
CA ARG A 67 -15.16 9.76 -52.69
C ARG A 67 -14.45 9.97 -51.35
N TYR A 68 -13.32 9.30 -51.11
CA TYR A 68 -12.61 9.28 -49.84
C TYR A 68 -11.17 9.81 -49.97
N PRO A 69 -10.98 11.14 -49.97
CA PRO A 69 -9.65 11.75 -49.99
C PRO A 69 -8.72 11.20 -48.91
N GLY A 70 -7.49 10.86 -49.29
CA GLY A 70 -6.47 10.32 -48.38
C GLY A 70 -6.67 8.85 -47.96
N ALA A 71 -7.74 8.21 -48.43
CA ALA A 71 -7.99 6.79 -48.22
C ALA A 71 -7.44 5.92 -49.35
N LYS A 72 -7.27 4.64 -49.06
CA LYS A 72 -7.01 3.57 -50.04
C LYS A 72 -8.12 2.53 -49.89
N LYS A 73 -8.26 1.63 -50.88
CA LYS A 73 -9.19 0.49 -50.76
C LYS A 73 -8.91 -0.32 -49.49
N GLY A 74 -9.97 -0.74 -48.82
CA GLY A 74 -9.86 -1.39 -47.54
C GLY A 74 -11.11 -1.30 -46.72
N TYR A 75 -10.99 -1.76 -45.48
CA TYR A 75 -12.10 -1.82 -44.54
C TYR A 75 -11.72 -1.09 -43.25
N ASN A 76 -12.58 -0.14 -42.86
CA ASN A 76 -12.38 0.74 -41.71
C ASN A 76 -13.43 0.42 -40.65
N LEU A 77 -12.97 0.15 -39.43
CA LEU A 77 -13.80 -0.34 -38.33
C LEU A 77 -13.61 0.55 -37.09
N PRO A 78 -14.69 0.86 -36.36
CA PRO A 78 -14.59 1.63 -35.12
C PRO A 78 -13.91 0.83 -34.00
N ILE A 79 -13.13 1.53 -33.17
CA ILE A 79 -12.54 0.99 -31.94
C ILE A 79 -13.31 1.56 -30.76
N TRP A 80 -14.07 0.70 -30.09
CA TRP A 80 -14.95 1.08 -28.97
C TRP A 80 -14.35 0.73 -27.61
N ASN A 81 -14.52 1.59 -26.64
CA ASN A 81 -14.24 1.32 -25.22
C ASN A 81 -15.46 1.70 -24.38
N GLY A 82 -16.32 0.71 -24.12
CA GLY A 82 -17.69 0.99 -23.67
C GLY A 82 -18.41 1.81 -24.74
N ASP A 83 -19.10 2.86 -24.34
CA ASP A 83 -19.84 3.75 -25.26
C ASP A 83 -18.97 4.83 -25.92
N ARG A 84 -17.65 4.83 -25.65
CA ARG A 84 -16.72 5.82 -26.20
C ARG A 84 -15.93 5.24 -27.38
N MET A 85 -16.05 5.86 -28.56
CA MET A 85 -15.17 5.53 -29.69
C MET A 85 -13.79 6.14 -29.47
N GLU A 86 -12.77 5.31 -29.39
CA GLU A 86 -11.37 5.71 -29.16
C GLU A 86 -10.62 6.05 -30.45
N GLY A 87 -11.06 5.48 -31.58
CA GLY A 87 -10.44 5.66 -32.89
C GLY A 87 -10.98 4.69 -33.92
N VAL A 88 -10.26 4.53 -35.01
CA VAL A 88 -10.63 3.64 -36.13
C VAL A 88 -9.42 2.78 -36.51
N ILE A 89 -9.65 1.50 -36.82
CA ILE A 89 -8.66 0.63 -37.43
C ILE A 89 -9.01 0.42 -38.90
N GLY A 90 -8.04 0.65 -39.78
CA GLY A 90 -8.17 0.46 -41.22
C GLY A 90 -7.21 -0.63 -41.70
N ILE A 91 -7.71 -1.54 -42.54
CA ILE A 91 -6.88 -2.55 -43.19
C ILE A 91 -7.00 -2.40 -44.69
N PHE A 92 -5.86 -2.32 -45.35
CA PHE A 92 -5.78 -2.26 -46.80
C PHE A 92 -6.07 -3.64 -47.42
N GLY A 93 -6.90 -3.65 -48.46
CA GLY A 93 -7.18 -4.84 -49.26
C GLY A 93 -8.55 -4.78 -49.92
N ASN A 94 -8.87 -5.81 -50.70
CA ASN A 94 -10.23 -6.00 -51.19
C ASN A 94 -11.15 -6.27 -49.99
N PRO A 95 -12.23 -5.51 -49.78
CA PRO A 95 -13.07 -5.65 -48.60
C PRO A 95 -13.59 -7.06 -48.34
N GLU A 96 -14.00 -7.80 -49.37
CA GLU A 96 -14.47 -9.18 -49.24
C GLU A 96 -13.39 -10.13 -48.70
N GLU A 97 -12.11 -9.82 -48.94
CA GLU A 97 -10.98 -10.64 -48.50
C GLU A 97 -10.46 -10.26 -47.11
N VAL A 98 -10.73 -9.02 -46.66
CA VAL A 98 -10.17 -8.47 -45.41
C VAL A 98 -11.18 -8.31 -44.30
N GLU A 99 -12.47 -8.51 -44.54
CA GLU A 99 -13.52 -8.33 -43.53
C GLU A 99 -13.29 -9.19 -42.28
N ASP A 100 -13.05 -10.50 -42.43
CA ASP A 100 -12.84 -11.41 -41.29
C ASP A 100 -11.62 -11.03 -40.45
N ILE A 101 -10.49 -10.77 -41.12
CA ILE A 101 -9.24 -10.41 -40.44
C ILE A 101 -9.33 -9.02 -39.79
N ALA A 102 -10.11 -8.12 -40.38
CA ALA A 102 -10.38 -6.80 -39.84
C ALA A 102 -11.24 -6.85 -38.59
N ASN A 103 -12.30 -7.65 -38.60
CA ASN A 103 -13.12 -7.86 -37.42
C ASN A 103 -12.30 -8.48 -36.27
N LEU A 104 -11.42 -9.44 -36.57
CA LEU A 104 -10.51 -10.01 -35.57
C LEU A 104 -9.52 -8.97 -35.03
N LEU A 105 -8.89 -8.19 -35.92
CA LEU A 105 -7.98 -7.12 -35.52
C LEU A 105 -8.68 -6.03 -34.71
N ARG A 106 -9.93 -5.69 -35.02
CA ARG A 106 -10.76 -4.78 -34.23
C ARG A 106 -10.95 -5.30 -32.80
N VAL A 107 -11.27 -6.58 -32.62
CA VAL A 107 -11.39 -7.18 -31.28
C VAL A 107 -10.04 -7.11 -30.55
N TYR A 108 -8.95 -7.46 -31.24
CA TYR A 108 -7.62 -7.49 -30.64
C TYR A 108 -7.12 -6.09 -30.26
N VAL A 109 -7.26 -5.09 -31.13
CA VAL A 109 -6.84 -3.70 -30.87
C VAL A 109 -7.65 -3.07 -29.75
N THR A 110 -8.97 -3.35 -29.72
CA THR A 110 -9.87 -2.91 -28.66
C THR A 110 -9.42 -3.47 -27.31
N GLN A 111 -9.16 -4.78 -27.25
CA GLN A 111 -8.72 -5.44 -26.03
C GLN A 111 -7.32 -4.97 -25.59
N TYR A 112 -6.41 -4.75 -26.54
CA TYR A 112 -5.07 -4.24 -26.29
C TYR A 112 -5.09 -2.84 -25.64
N PHE A 113 -5.86 -1.91 -26.22
CA PHE A 113 -6.01 -0.57 -25.65
C PHE A 113 -6.71 -0.59 -24.30
N LYS A 114 -7.75 -1.41 -24.13
CA LYS A 114 -8.44 -1.58 -22.85
C LYS A 114 -7.48 -2.08 -21.76
N THR A 115 -6.63 -3.05 -22.08
CA THR A 115 -5.65 -3.60 -21.13
C THR A 115 -4.55 -2.58 -20.79
N ARG A 116 -4.01 -1.87 -21.78
CA ARG A 116 -2.94 -0.86 -21.58
C ARG A 116 -3.41 0.34 -20.76
N THR A 117 -4.62 0.84 -21.03
CA THR A 117 -5.18 2.00 -20.31
C THR A 117 -5.52 1.65 -18.86
N SER A 118 -6.17 0.50 -18.62
CA SER A 118 -6.45 0.00 -17.27
C SER A 118 -5.17 -0.28 -16.48
N ALA A 119 -4.18 -0.96 -17.07
CA ALA A 119 -2.92 -1.25 -16.41
C ALA A 119 -2.11 0.02 -16.07
N ARG A 120 -2.24 1.09 -16.86
CA ARG A 120 -1.61 2.38 -16.54
C ARG A 120 -2.30 3.06 -15.37
N ARG A 121 -3.63 3.05 -15.35
CA ARG A 121 -4.42 3.61 -14.25
C ARG A 121 -4.13 2.89 -12.94
N GLU A 122 -4.15 1.55 -12.95
CA GLU A 122 -3.85 0.73 -11.78
C GLU A 122 -2.44 0.97 -11.25
N ARG A 123 -1.43 1.11 -12.14
CA ARG A 123 -0.07 1.49 -11.73
C ARG A 123 -0.02 2.86 -11.08
N LEU A 124 -0.68 3.86 -11.67
CA LEU A 124 -0.73 5.21 -11.10
C LEU A 124 -1.40 5.21 -9.72
N GLU A 125 -2.52 4.51 -9.58
CA GLU A 125 -3.21 4.35 -8.28
C GLU A 125 -2.32 3.65 -7.25
N THR A 126 -1.57 2.62 -7.65
CA THR A 126 -0.60 1.93 -6.79
C THR A 126 0.53 2.85 -6.35
N GLU A 127 1.11 3.61 -7.30
CA GLU A 127 2.20 4.56 -7.04
C GLU A 127 1.76 5.67 -6.08
N VAL A 128 0.59 6.28 -6.33
CA VAL A 128 0.04 7.34 -5.47
C VAL A 128 -0.30 6.79 -4.08
N ARG A 129 -0.91 5.60 -4.00
CA ARG A 129 -1.21 4.94 -2.71
C ARG A 129 0.06 4.68 -1.91
N GLN A 130 1.12 4.21 -2.56
CA GLN A 130 2.41 3.97 -1.92
C GLN A 130 3.08 5.27 -1.48
N GLN A 131 2.99 6.35 -2.26
CA GLN A 131 3.53 7.65 -1.86
C GLN A 131 2.85 8.21 -0.61
N ILE A 132 1.51 8.18 -0.55
CA ILE A 132 0.77 8.61 0.64
C ILE A 132 1.16 7.75 1.85
N LEU A 133 1.22 6.43 1.67
CA LEU A 133 1.67 5.52 2.72
C LEU A 133 3.06 5.91 3.23
N LEU A 134 4.05 6.10 2.36
CA LEU A 134 5.42 6.44 2.75
C LEU A 134 5.51 7.76 3.52
N ARG A 135 4.74 8.79 3.15
CA ARG A 135 4.66 10.05 3.92
C ARG A 135 4.13 9.81 5.33
N LEU A 136 3.05 9.05 5.47
CA LEU A 136 2.51 8.70 6.80
C LEU A 136 3.47 7.85 7.64
N LEU A 137 4.16 6.88 7.04
CA LEU A 137 5.12 6.03 7.75
C LEU A 137 6.37 6.80 8.21
N SER A 138 6.78 7.83 7.46
CA SER A 138 7.91 8.70 7.82
C SER A 138 7.55 9.81 8.80
N GLY A 139 6.25 10.08 8.98
CA GLY A 139 5.75 11.15 9.83
C GLY A 139 5.77 12.52 9.15
N GLU A 140 5.93 12.55 7.84
CA GLU A 140 5.77 13.75 7.03
C GLU A 140 4.30 14.18 7.00
N GLU A 141 4.06 15.48 6.78
CA GLU A 141 2.70 15.98 6.56
C GLU A 141 2.10 15.34 5.30
N ALA A 142 1.07 14.52 5.52
CA ALA A 142 0.24 13.96 4.47
C ALA A 142 -1.16 14.57 4.58
N GLU A 143 -1.31 15.80 4.08
CA GLU A 143 -2.62 16.43 3.98
C GLU A 143 -3.48 15.74 2.91
N GLU A 144 -4.78 15.64 3.17
CA GLU A 144 -5.74 15.16 2.20
C GLU A 144 -5.86 16.18 1.06
N GLY A 145 -5.67 15.72 -0.18
CA GLY A 145 -5.64 16.57 -1.37
C GLY A 145 -5.97 15.77 -2.62
N MET A 146 -5.58 16.27 -3.80
CA MET A 146 -5.90 15.64 -5.10
C MET A 146 -5.51 14.16 -5.18
N ASP A 147 -4.37 13.77 -4.60
CA ASP A 147 -3.90 12.38 -4.57
C ASP A 147 -4.87 11.46 -3.79
N TRP A 148 -5.45 11.95 -2.70
CA TRP A 148 -6.40 11.23 -1.87
C TRP A 148 -7.77 11.13 -2.55
N GLU A 149 -8.23 12.21 -3.17
CA GLU A 149 -9.46 12.26 -3.96
C GLU A 149 -9.38 11.31 -5.16
N MET A 150 -8.24 11.27 -5.85
CA MET A 150 -8.00 10.37 -6.97
C MET A 150 -8.16 8.90 -6.56
N LEU A 151 -7.68 8.53 -5.37
CA LEU A 151 -7.80 7.18 -4.82
C LEU A 151 -9.16 6.90 -4.18
N GLY A 152 -9.92 7.93 -3.81
CA GLY A 152 -11.15 7.80 -3.05
C GLY A 152 -10.95 7.20 -1.65
N VAL A 153 -9.74 7.29 -1.10
CA VAL A 153 -9.39 6.70 0.21
C VAL A 153 -9.72 7.66 1.35
N ARG A 154 -10.41 7.15 2.37
CA ARG A 154 -10.72 7.87 3.61
C ARG A 154 -10.31 7.02 4.80
N LEU A 155 -9.17 7.37 5.41
CA LEU A 155 -8.65 6.64 6.56
C LEU A 155 -9.65 6.65 7.71
N ARG A 156 -9.73 5.53 8.44
CA ARG A 156 -10.57 5.41 9.63
C ARG A 156 -9.72 5.01 10.81
N TYR A 157 -9.69 5.86 11.82
CA TYR A 157 -9.08 5.53 13.10
C TYR A 157 -10.14 4.91 14.05
N PRO A 158 -9.75 3.96 14.92
CA PRO A 158 -8.39 3.45 15.08
C PRO A 158 -7.89 2.58 13.92
N ALA A 159 -6.59 2.71 13.61
CA ALA A 159 -5.89 1.95 12.57
C ALA A 159 -4.59 1.35 13.11
N ARG A 160 -4.04 0.33 12.44
CA ARG A 160 -2.77 -0.31 12.82
C ARG A 160 -1.89 -0.54 11.60
N VAL A 161 -0.57 -0.42 11.77
CA VAL A 161 0.38 -0.83 10.73
C VAL A 161 0.64 -2.33 10.84
N MET A 162 0.35 -3.05 9.76
CA MET A 162 0.66 -4.46 9.56
C MET A 162 1.82 -4.58 8.57
N ALA A 163 2.84 -5.35 8.93
CA ALA A 163 3.97 -5.67 8.08
C ALA A 163 4.01 -7.17 7.77
N VAL A 164 4.12 -7.53 6.49
CA VAL A 164 4.12 -8.91 6.00
C VAL A 164 5.38 -9.20 5.19
N ARG A 165 6.05 -10.33 5.45
CA ARG A 165 7.24 -10.79 4.71
C ARG A 165 7.19 -12.30 4.49
N SER A 166 7.66 -12.77 3.33
CA SER A 166 7.81 -14.21 3.02
C SER A 166 9.28 -14.58 2.79
N GLY A 167 9.67 -15.79 3.20
CA GLY A 167 11.06 -16.29 3.18
C GLY A 167 11.66 -16.61 1.81
N GLN A 168 10.87 -16.74 0.74
CA GLN A 168 11.38 -17.06 -0.61
C GLN A 168 12.17 -15.92 -1.29
N TYR A 169 12.38 -14.79 -0.62
CA TYR A 169 12.77 -13.52 -1.26
C TYR A 169 14.25 -13.33 -1.64
N ARG A 170 15.03 -14.41 -1.77
CA ARG A 170 16.43 -14.27 -2.21
C ARG A 170 16.61 -14.07 -3.72
N ARG A 171 15.60 -14.28 -4.59
CA ARG A 171 15.83 -14.22 -6.06
C ARG A 171 14.79 -13.60 -6.99
N GLU A 172 13.55 -13.30 -6.59
CA GLU A 172 12.59 -12.69 -7.55
C GLU A 172 11.64 -11.68 -6.89
N THR A 173 11.62 -10.45 -7.42
CA THR A 173 10.76 -9.32 -7.04
C THR A 173 9.26 -9.53 -7.35
N SER A 174 8.86 -10.75 -7.75
CA SER A 174 7.63 -11.06 -8.49
C SER A 174 6.39 -11.40 -7.65
N SER A 175 6.51 -11.49 -6.31
CA SER A 175 5.45 -12.09 -5.46
C SER A 175 4.56 -11.10 -4.68
N TYR A 176 4.90 -9.80 -4.60
CA TYR A 176 4.10 -8.85 -3.80
C TYR A 176 2.83 -8.30 -4.47
N PRO A 177 2.82 -8.04 -5.79
CA PRO A 177 1.56 -7.80 -6.50
C PRO A 177 0.57 -8.96 -6.27
N ARG A 178 1.08 -10.18 -6.03
CA ARG A 178 0.26 -11.34 -5.69
C ARG A 178 -0.27 -11.31 -4.25
N ILE A 179 0.51 -10.84 -3.26
CA ILE A 179 -0.01 -10.63 -1.89
C ILE A 179 -1.11 -9.58 -1.92
N GLU A 180 -0.86 -8.42 -2.53
CA GLU A 180 -1.85 -7.34 -2.65
C GLU A 180 -3.13 -7.83 -3.32
N LYS A 181 -3.02 -8.48 -4.48
CA LYS A 181 -4.15 -9.07 -5.19
C LYS A 181 -4.95 -10.03 -4.32
N LEU A 182 -4.28 -10.94 -3.61
CA LEU A 182 -4.95 -11.88 -2.71
C LEU A 182 -5.65 -11.17 -1.55
N MET A 183 -5.04 -10.13 -0.97
CA MET A 183 -5.63 -9.34 0.11
C MET A 183 -6.89 -8.61 -0.36
N LEU A 184 -6.87 -8.06 -1.57
CA LEU A 184 -8.00 -7.35 -2.17
C LEU A 184 -9.15 -8.30 -2.56
N GLU A 185 -8.84 -9.37 -3.29
CA GLU A 185 -9.84 -10.35 -3.75
C GLU A 185 -10.57 -11.05 -2.60
N ASN A 186 -9.91 -11.21 -1.46
CA ASN A 186 -10.48 -11.88 -0.28
C ASN A 186 -10.99 -10.88 0.76
N ALA A 187 -11.13 -9.61 0.38
CA ALA A 187 -11.69 -8.58 1.23
C ALA A 187 -10.95 -8.49 2.60
N LEU A 188 -9.63 -8.67 2.60
CA LEU A 188 -8.75 -8.48 3.75
C LEU A 188 -8.26 -7.03 3.84
N LEU A 189 -8.21 -6.33 2.70
CA LEU A 189 -8.01 -4.89 2.59
C LEU A 189 -9.23 -4.23 1.96
N ARG A 190 -9.42 -2.94 2.26
CA ARG A 190 -10.48 -2.08 1.73
C ARG A 190 -9.83 -0.86 1.08
N PRO A 191 -9.72 -0.80 -0.26
CA PRO A 191 -9.10 0.31 -0.98
C PRO A 191 -9.63 1.69 -0.61
N GLU A 192 -10.88 1.76 -0.13
CA GLU A 192 -11.59 2.99 0.22
C GLU A 192 -11.18 3.54 1.60
N ARG A 193 -10.44 2.77 2.41
CA ARG A 193 -10.05 3.18 3.77
C ARG A 193 -8.68 2.69 4.27
N ASP A 194 -8.02 1.81 3.52
CA ASP A 194 -6.72 1.27 3.89
C ASP A 194 -5.66 1.77 2.89
N LEU A 195 -4.46 2.02 3.40
CA LEU A 195 -3.28 2.32 2.59
C LEU A 195 -2.31 1.16 2.67
N TYR A 196 -1.71 0.78 1.56
CA TYR A 196 -0.82 -0.36 1.49
C TYR A 196 0.15 -0.22 0.33
N GLY A 197 1.27 -0.92 0.44
CA GLY A 197 2.31 -0.87 -0.57
C GLY A 197 3.60 -1.52 -0.09
N MET A 198 4.61 -1.43 -0.95
CA MET A 198 5.92 -2.04 -0.71
C MET A 198 6.89 -1.07 -0.05
N VAL A 199 7.50 -1.51 1.05
CA VAL A 199 8.59 -0.79 1.72
C VAL A 199 9.75 -1.75 1.94
N GLY A 200 10.81 -1.58 1.15
CA GLY A 200 11.91 -2.55 1.10
C GLY A 200 11.43 -3.93 0.64
N ASN A 201 11.65 -4.96 1.47
CA ASN A 201 11.20 -6.34 1.23
C ASN A 201 9.98 -6.73 2.08
N CYS A 202 9.16 -5.75 2.46
CA CYS A 202 7.98 -5.97 3.28
C CYS A 202 6.77 -5.35 2.60
N TYR A 203 5.66 -6.08 2.60
CA TYR A 203 4.36 -5.52 2.28
C TYR A 203 3.80 -4.86 3.53
N ILE A 204 3.55 -3.56 3.47
CA ILE A 204 3.07 -2.77 4.59
C ILE A 204 1.63 -2.35 4.31
N ALA A 205 0.76 -2.47 5.30
CA ALA A 205 -0.62 -2.00 5.23
C ALA A 205 -1.01 -1.25 6.50
N LEU A 206 -1.57 -0.05 6.35
CA LEU A 206 -2.28 0.67 7.39
C LEU A 206 -3.76 0.24 7.32
N VAL A 207 -4.17 -0.60 8.27
CA VAL A 207 -5.48 -1.27 8.26
C VAL A 207 -6.38 -0.71 9.35
N SER A 208 -7.59 -0.33 8.97
CA SER A 208 -8.58 0.24 9.88
C SER A 208 -9.49 -0.83 10.51
N GLY A 209 -9.86 -0.65 11.78
CA GLY A 209 -10.93 -1.44 12.42
C GLY A 209 -10.57 -2.88 12.81
N LEU A 210 -9.28 -3.17 13.01
CA LEU A 210 -8.84 -4.42 13.62
C LEU A 210 -8.92 -4.31 15.15
N THR A 211 -9.94 -4.91 15.76
CA THR A 211 -10.09 -4.93 17.23
C THR A 211 -9.20 -6.00 17.88
N GLN A 212 -8.71 -5.71 19.09
CA GLN A 212 -7.74 -6.54 19.81
C GLN A 212 -8.24 -7.98 20.06
N GLU A 213 -9.53 -8.16 20.33
CA GLU A 213 -10.14 -9.47 20.60
C GLU A 213 -10.02 -10.47 19.44
N ARG A 214 -10.05 -9.99 18.19
CA ARG A 214 -10.01 -10.85 17.00
C ARG A 214 -8.63 -10.93 16.35
N LEU A 215 -7.68 -10.15 16.86
CA LEU A 215 -6.40 -9.91 16.20
C LEU A 215 -5.55 -11.18 16.08
N PRO A 216 -5.29 -11.99 17.14
CA PRO A 216 -4.41 -13.15 17.02
C PRO A 216 -4.94 -14.20 16.03
N ALA A 217 -6.24 -14.51 16.10
CA ALA A 217 -6.88 -15.47 15.22
C ALA A 217 -6.90 -14.99 13.76
N TYR A 218 -7.15 -13.69 13.54
CA TYR A 218 -7.11 -13.09 12.21
C TYR A 218 -5.72 -13.20 11.58
N LEU A 219 -4.66 -12.88 12.33
CA LEU A 219 -3.29 -12.89 11.81
C LEU A 219 -2.79 -14.31 11.52
N GLU A 220 -3.12 -15.29 12.37
CA GLU A 220 -2.81 -16.69 12.08
C GLU A 220 -3.58 -17.21 10.86
N SER A 221 -4.87 -16.84 10.73
CA SER A 221 -5.66 -17.18 9.55
C SER A 221 -5.07 -16.55 8.30
N LEU A 222 -4.59 -15.31 8.38
CA LEU A 222 -3.95 -14.62 7.27
C LEU A 222 -2.63 -15.28 6.88
N ARG A 223 -1.81 -15.66 7.87
CA ARG A 223 -0.56 -16.40 7.64
C ARG A 223 -0.84 -17.71 6.90
N LEU A 224 -1.75 -18.53 7.42
CA LEU A 224 -2.13 -19.81 6.83
C LEU A 224 -2.72 -19.63 5.43
N PHE A 225 -3.58 -18.62 5.24
CA PHE A 225 -4.12 -18.28 3.94
C PHE A 225 -3.02 -17.99 2.92
N LEU A 226 -2.03 -17.16 3.27
CA LEU A 226 -0.89 -16.90 2.38
C LEU A 226 -0.05 -18.16 2.15
N GLU A 227 0.21 -18.97 3.17
CA GLU A 227 0.98 -20.22 3.03
C GLU A 227 0.30 -21.23 2.09
N THR A 228 -1.02 -21.39 2.19
CA THR A 228 -1.80 -22.26 1.27
C THR A 228 -1.78 -21.77 -0.18
N ARG A 229 -1.47 -20.49 -0.42
CA ARG A 229 -1.29 -19.91 -1.76
C ARG A 229 0.16 -20.00 -2.27
N GLY A 230 1.04 -20.67 -1.52
CA GLY A 230 2.40 -21.00 -1.94
C GLY A 230 3.49 -20.06 -1.40
N PHE A 231 3.14 -19.10 -0.54
CA PHE A 231 4.14 -18.29 0.15
C PHE A 231 4.79 -19.13 1.26
N LYS A 232 6.12 -19.06 1.43
CA LYS A 232 6.83 -19.82 2.47
C LYS A 232 7.28 -18.90 3.60
N GLU A 233 7.33 -19.44 4.82
CA GLU A 233 7.79 -18.73 6.02
C GLU A 233 7.15 -17.33 6.13
N VAL A 234 5.82 -17.29 6.04
CA VAL A 234 5.09 -16.02 6.08
C VAL A 234 5.17 -15.47 7.50
N ARG A 235 5.79 -14.30 7.62
CA ARG A 235 5.87 -13.55 8.87
C ARG A 235 4.96 -12.33 8.79
N ILE A 236 4.20 -12.11 9.86
CA ILE A 236 3.28 -10.98 10.02
C ILE A 236 3.56 -10.32 11.37
N ALA A 237 3.70 -9.00 11.37
CA ALA A 237 3.91 -8.21 12.57
C ALA A 237 2.99 -7.01 12.60
N LEU A 238 2.36 -6.73 13.75
CA LEU A 238 1.50 -5.57 13.94
C LEU A 238 2.06 -4.61 14.99
N GLY A 239 1.99 -3.33 14.66
CA GLY A 239 2.24 -2.24 15.59
C GLY A 239 1.01 -1.86 16.41
N GLU A 240 1.18 -0.81 17.21
CA GLU A 240 0.16 -0.36 18.15
C GLU A 240 -0.98 0.34 17.39
N GLU A 241 -2.13 0.40 18.06
CA GLU A 241 -3.27 1.18 17.60
C GLU A 241 -2.93 2.67 17.48
N CYS A 242 -3.24 3.22 16.32
CA CYS A 242 -3.14 4.63 16.00
C CYS A 242 -4.54 5.24 16.15
N ALA A 243 -4.69 6.22 17.04
CA ALA A 243 -5.88 7.07 17.12
C ALA A 243 -5.86 8.20 16.07
N GLY A 244 -4.69 8.49 15.50
CA GLY A 244 -4.49 9.51 14.47
C GLY A 244 -3.21 9.27 13.65
N LYS A 245 -3.00 10.10 12.64
CA LYS A 245 -1.88 9.98 11.67
C LYS A 245 -0.51 10.13 12.34
N GLU A 246 -0.43 10.89 13.42
CA GLU A 246 0.78 11.20 14.18
C GLU A 246 1.39 9.94 14.83
N GLN A 247 0.58 8.90 15.08
CA GLN A 247 1.01 7.65 15.70
C GLN A 247 1.41 6.58 14.66
N VAL A 248 1.11 6.78 13.38
CA VAL A 248 1.44 5.83 12.30
C VAL A 248 2.95 5.52 12.22
N PRO A 249 3.87 6.50 12.33
CA PRO A 249 5.31 6.21 12.33
C PRO A 249 5.75 5.29 13.47
N ILE A 250 5.11 5.40 14.65
CA ILE A 250 5.43 4.58 15.81
C ILE A 250 4.98 3.14 15.57
N SER A 251 3.73 2.95 15.14
CA SER A 251 3.17 1.64 14.78
C SER A 251 3.98 0.96 13.69
N TYR A 252 4.47 1.72 12.70
CA TYR A 252 5.35 1.22 11.65
C TYR A 252 6.70 0.71 12.18
N LYS A 253 7.36 1.49 13.05
CA LYS A 253 8.64 1.08 13.67
C LYS A 253 8.50 -0.18 14.50
N GLU A 254 7.42 -0.29 15.27
CA GLU A 254 7.10 -1.48 16.07
C GLU A 254 6.91 -2.71 15.18
N ALA A 255 6.01 -2.63 14.21
CA ALA A 255 5.72 -3.72 13.29
C ALA A 255 6.99 -4.20 12.57
N THR A 256 7.80 -3.28 12.04
CA THR A 256 9.01 -3.64 11.29
C THR A 256 10.14 -4.17 12.17
N ALA A 257 10.27 -3.70 13.40
CA ALA A 257 11.25 -4.22 14.36
C ALA A 257 10.88 -5.65 14.79
N LEU A 258 9.61 -5.89 15.14
CA LEU A 258 9.11 -7.22 15.47
C LEU A 258 9.25 -8.20 14.30
N LEU A 259 8.97 -7.74 13.07
CA LEU A 259 9.15 -8.57 11.89
C LEU A 259 10.60 -9.00 11.66
N LYS A 260 11.59 -8.18 12.06
CA LYS A 260 13.02 -8.49 11.96
C LYS A 260 13.49 -9.49 13.01
N ASP A 261 12.84 -9.52 14.18
CA ASP A 261 13.13 -10.48 15.24
C ASP A 261 12.70 -11.89 14.82
N ARG A 262 13.67 -12.82 14.72
CA ARG A 262 13.40 -14.21 14.34
C ARG A 262 12.76 -15.01 15.47
N ASP A 263 12.94 -14.56 16.70
CA ASP A 263 12.46 -15.22 17.91
C ASP A 263 11.06 -14.71 18.31
N ALA A 264 10.54 -13.68 17.65
CA ALA A 264 9.18 -13.18 17.81
C ALA A 264 8.11 -14.07 17.14
N GLY A 265 8.52 -15.17 16.50
CA GLY A 265 7.61 -16.12 15.85
C GLY A 265 7.22 -15.73 14.43
N MET A 266 6.21 -16.41 13.89
CA MET A 266 5.67 -16.12 12.54
C MET A 266 4.59 -15.05 12.58
N VAL A 267 3.84 -14.94 13.67
CA VAL A 267 2.90 -13.85 13.93
C VAL A 267 3.31 -13.16 15.21
N SER A 268 3.41 -11.83 15.16
CA SER A 268 3.78 -11.00 16.31
C SER A 268 2.93 -9.73 16.35
N SER A 269 2.68 -9.23 17.56
CA SER A 269 1.93 -7.99 17.78
C SER A 269 2.55 -7.26 18.96
N ILE A 270 2.73 -5.95 18.86
CA ILE A 270 3.23 -5.16 19.99
C ILE A 270 2.28 -5.17 21.19
N SER A 271 1.02 -5.54 20.99
CA SER A 271 0.06 -5.69 22.07
C SER A 271 0.31 -6.94 22.93
N ASP A 272 1.11 -7.90 22.44
CA ASP A 272 1.59 -9.04 23.23
C ASP A 272 2.76 -8.60 24.15
N PRO A 273 2.69 -8.81 25.48
CA PRO A 273 3.74 -8.38 26.41
C PRO A 273 5.13 -8.95 26.09
N GLY A 274 5.21 -10.18 25.57
CA GLY A 274 6.46 -10.82 25.19
C GLY A 274 7.09 -10.15 23.96
N CYS A 275 6.29 -9.88 22.93
CA CYS A 275 6.69 -9.13 21.75
C CYS A 275 7.10 -7.70 22.12
N ARG A 276 6.33 -7.03 22.97
CA ARG A 276 6.63 -5.68 23.46
C ARG A 276 7.99 -5.60 24.14
N MET A 277 8.30 -6.54 25.02
CA MET A 277 9.63 -6.66 25.64
C MET A 277 10.74 -6.86 24.59
N ARG A 278 10.51 -7.71 23.59
CA ARG A 278 11.48 -7.93 22.49
C ARG A 278 11.74 -6.66 21.71
N TYR A 279 10.68 -5.94 21.32
CA TYR A 279 10.80 -4.65 20.64
C TYR A 279 11.65 -3.67 21.46
N TYR A 280 11.33 -3.50 22.73
CA TYR A 280 12.08 -2.57 23.57
C TYR A 280 13.54 -2.96 23.76
N LYS A 281 13.85 -4.26 23.91
CA LYS A 281 15.24 -4.74 23.91
C LYS A 281 15.96 -4.40 22.61
N ALA A 282 15.30 -4.58 21.46
CA ALA A 282 15.86 -4.24 20.15
C ALA A 282 16.13 -2.73 20.02
N VAL A 283 15.20 -1.88 20.47
CA VAL A 283 15.36 -0.41 20.47
C VAL A 283 16.53 0.02 21.35
N LEU A 284 16.67 -0.58 22.54
CA LEU A 284 17.76 -0.26 23.47
C LEU A 284 19.12 -0.70 22.93
N ALA A 285 19.19 -1.86 22.27
CA ALA A 285 20.41 -2.36 21.65
C ALA A 285 20.80 -1.57 20.38
N GLY A 286 19.82 -1.03 19.66
CA GLY A 286 20.00 -0.37 18.36
C GLY A 286 20.38 1.10 18.40
N GLY A 287 20.68 1.67 19.57
CA GLY A 287 21.05 3.09 19.71
C GLY A 287 19.87 4.09 19.66
N GLU A 288 18.63 3.62 19.56
CA GLU A 288 17.41 4.44 19.64
C GLU A 288 16.86 4.57 21.08
N ALA A 289 17.62 4.06 22.06
CA ALA A 289 17.28 4.10 23.49
C ALA A 289 16.87 5.49 23.96
N GLU A 290 17.63 6.51 23.56
CA GLU A 290 17.45 7.90 23.97
C GLU A 290 16.11 8.47 23.48
N ALA A 291 15.79 8.25 22.20
CA ALA A 291 14.52 8.69 21.62
C ALA A 291 13.32 7.96 22.26
N PHE A 292 13.49 6.68 22.60
CA PHE A 292 12.47 5.92 23.29
C PHE A 292 12.22 6.40 24.72
N LEU A 293 13.27 6.59 25.51
CA LEU A 293 13.14 7.09 26.88
C LEU A 293 12.55 8.51 26.91
N ASN A 294 12.91 9.36 25.95
CA ASN A 294 12.29 10.67 25.78
C ASN A 294 10.77 10.57 25.58
N ARG A 295 10.30 9.63 24.74
CA ARG A 295 8.85 9.42 24.54
C ARG A 295 8.15 8.95 25.81
N LEU A 296 8.75 8.03 26.56
CA LEU A 296 8.18 7.57 27.85
C LEU A 296 8.08 8.72 28.85
N GLN A 297 9.11 9.55 28.94
CA GLN A 297 9.10 10.73 29.80
C GLN A 297 8.03 11.75 29.37
N GLN A 298 7.91 12.03 28.08
CA GLN A 298 6.89 12.95 27.56
C GLN A 298 5.47 12.44 27.82
N ARG A 299 5.25 11.13 27.67
CA ARG A 299 3.95 10.52 28.00
C ARG A 299 3.61 10.69 29.48
N ALA A 300 4.57 10.46 30.36
CA ALA A 300 4.37 10.71 31.79
C ALA A 300 4.07 12.19 32.07
N LEU A 301 4.80 13.11 31.42
CA LEU A 301 4.62 14.56 31.57
C LEU A 301 3.31 15.10 30.97
N ALA A 302 2.66 14.35 30.08
CA ALA A 302 1.33 14.68 29.58
C ALA A 302 0.24 14.45 30.65
N ASP A 303 0.44 13.50 31.55
CA ASP A 303 -0.52 13.13 32.61
C ASP A 303 -0.19 13.75 33.98
N MET A 304 1.05 14.18 34.21
CA MET A 304 1.48 14.78 35.48
C MET A 304 2.61 15.79 35.32
N ASP A 305 2.71 16.73 36.24
CA ASP A 305 3.83 17.66 36.27
C ASP A 305 5.17 16.97 36.62
N ARG A 306 6.27 17.69 36.38
CA ARG A 306 7.61 17.18 36.60
C ARG A 306 7.85 16.79 38.06
N GLU A 307 7.33 17.56 39.03
CA GLU A 307 7.51 17.27 40.46
C GLU A 307 6.80 15.98 40.86
N SER A 308 5.55 15.79 40.43
CA SER A 308 4.78 14.57 40.65
C SER A 308 5.47 13.36 40.05
N LEU A 309 6.06 13.52 38.85
CA LEU A 309 6.83 12.45 38.21
C LEU A 309 8.02 12.05 39.07
N PHE A 310 8.82 13.01 39.53
CA PHE A 310 9.95 12.73 40.42
C PHE A 310 9.52 12.05 41.72
N GLN A 311 8.44 12.51 42.37
CA GLN A 311 7.90 11.86 43.56
C GLN A 311 7.47 10.40 43.32
N CYS A 312 6.89 10.12 42.15
CA CYS A 312 6.52 8.75 41.78
C CYS A 312 7.75 7.89 41.50
N LEU A 313 8.78 8.46 40.85
CA LEU A 313 10.04 7.76 40.59
C LEU A 313 10.84 7.48 41.86
N ASP A 314 10.89 8.40 42.82
CA ASP A 314 11.48 8.18 44.16
C ASP A 314 10.74 7.07 44.90
N THR A 315 9.40 7.06 44.78
CA THR A 315 8.57 6.01 45.33
C THR A 315 8.92 4.65 44.72
N ALA A 316 9.09 4.60 43.40
CA ALA A 316 9.50 3.39 42.70
C ALA A 316 10.92 2.95 43.06
N LYS A 317 11.86 3.90 43.24
CA LYS A 317 13.23 3.62 43.66
C LYS A 317 13.28 2.91 45.01
N ALA A 318 12.53 3.39 46.00
CA ALA A 318 12.43 2.73 47.30
C ALA A 318 11.69 1.39 47.22
N TYR A 319 10.59 1.33 46.47
CA TYR A 319 9.81 0.10 46.28
C TYR A 319 10.66 -1.04 45.69
N TYR A 320 11.40 -0.76 44.63
CA TYR A 320 12.29 -1.75 44.01
C TYR A 320 13.60 -1.97 44.79
N GLY A 321 14.03 -1.00 45.62
CA GLY A 321 15.17 -1.17 46.53
C GLY A 321 14.89 -2.12 47.70
N TRP A 322 13.62 -2.31 48.07
CA TRP A 322 13.18 -3.24 49.11
C TRP A 322 12.49 -4.49 48.55
N ASP A 323 12.96 -5.01 47.41
CA ASP A 323 12.43 -6.22 46.77
C ASP A 323 10.90 -6.20 46.62
N ARG A 324 10.34 -5.03 46.27
CA ARG A 324 8.90 -4.80 46.10
C ARG A 324 8.08 -4.91 47.40
N SER A 325 8.71 -4.73 48.56
CA SER A 325 8.02 -4.65 49.84
C SER A 325 7.36 -3.27 50.04
N VAL A 326 6.03 -3.23 49.92
CA VAL A 326 5.22 -2.02 50.15
C VAL A 326 5.45 -1.46 51.56
N GLN A 327 5.50 -2.32 52.58
CA GLN A 327 5.65 -1.90 53.97
C GLN A 327 7.01 -1.25 54.22
N LYS A 328 8.10 -1.91 53.81
CA LYS A 328 9.47 -1.39 54.02
C LYS A 328 9.71 -0.09 53.25
N ALA A 329 9.26 -0.04 52.00
CA ALA A 329 9.40 1.16 51.17
C ALA A 329 8.57 2.34 51.68
N ALA A 330 7.33 2.12 52.13
CA ALA A 330 6.50 3.17 52.71
C ALA A 330 7.11 3.72 54.02
N GLN A 331 7.68 2.85 54.85
CA GLN A 331 8.41 3.24 56.07
C GLN A 331 9.65 4.07 55.75
N GLN A 332 10.47 3.67 54.78
CA GLN A 332 11.65 4.44 54.35
C GLN A 332 11.29 5.84 53.87
N LEU A 333 10.19 5.96 53.11
CA LEU A 333 9.75 7.23 52.55
C LEU A 333 8.91 8.07 53.52
N HIS A 334 8.64 7.58 54.73
CA HIS A 334 7.75 8.21 55.70
C HIS A 334 6.36 8.55 55.13
N ILE A 335 5.81 7.67 54.29
CA ILE A 335 4.47 7.80 53.71
C ILE A 335 3.57 6.62 54.10
N HIS A 336 2.25 6.78 53.95
CA HIS A 336 1.32 5.68 54.13
C HIS A 336 1.40 4.69 52.95
N LYS A 337 1.19 3.39 53.21
CA LYS A 337 1.19 2.32 52.19
C LYS A 337 0.27 2.61 50.99
N ASN A 338 -0.88 3.24 51.25
CA ASN A 338 -1.85 3.58 50.19
C ASN A 338 -1.29 4.66 49.25
N THR A 339 -0.52 5.62 49.79
CA THR A 339 0.14 6.65 48.98
C THR A 339 1.21 6.02 48.09
N LEU A 340 1.96 5.04 48.60
CA LEU A 340 2.92 4.28 47.79
C LEU A 340 2.20 3.56 46.64
N LEU A 341 1.17 2.78 46.95
CA LEU A 341 0.42 2.02 45.95
C LEU A 341 -0.24 2.95 44.91
N TYR A 342 -0.79 4.07 45.35
CA TYR A 342 -1.36 5.09 44.46
C TYR A 342 -0.30 5.65 43.50
N ARG A 343 0.88 6.03 44.00
CA ARG A 343 1.97 6.56 43.16
C ARG A 343 2.50 5.51 42.19
N MET A 344 2.66 4.25 42.63
CA MET A 344 3.06 3.15 41.75
C MET A 344 2.02 2.89 40.65
N GLY A 345 0.73 2.83 41.01
CA GLY A 345 -0.35 2.65 40.05
C GLY A 345 -0.44 3.81 39.05
N ARG A 346 -0.29 5.05 39.52
CA ARG A 346 -0.24 6.25 38.67
C ARG A 346 0.94 6.19 37.70
N LEU A 347 2.11 5.74 38.15
CA LEU A 347 3.30 5.56 37.32
C LEU A 347 3.13 4.47 36.27
N TYR A 348 2.52 3.33 36.62
CA TYR A 348 2.20 2.29 35.66
C TYR A 348 1.21 2.78 34.60
N LYS A 349 0.18 3.52 35.01
CA LYS A 349 -0.83 4.07 34.10
C LYS A 349 -0.23 5.07 33.10
N CYS A 350 0.48 6.09 33.58
CA CYS A 350 1.00 7.13 32.69
C CYS A 350 2.07 6.60 31.72
N LEU A 351 2.83 5.57 32.13
CA LEU A 351 3.80 4.91 31.25
C LEU A 351 3.16 3.85 30.33
N GLY A 352 1.86 3.55 30.49
CA GLY A 352 1.17 2.51 29.72
C GLY A 352 1.65 1.09 30.05
N LEU A 353 2.04 0.86 31.30
CA LEU A 353 2.61 -0.41 31.79
C LEU A 353 1.63 -1.21 32.65
N GLU A 354 0.35 -0.85 32.77
CA GLU A 354 -0.60 -1.50 33.70
C GLU A 354 -0.73 -3.01 33.46
N GLU A 355 -0.83 -3.41 32.19
CA GLU A 355 -0.98 -4.80 31.75
C GLU A 355 0.35 -5.56 31.63
N GLU A 356 1.47 -4.90 31.93
CA GLU A 356 2.79 -5.51 31.81
C GLU A 356 3.12 -6.41 33.01
N GLY A 357 3.97 -7.41 32.76
CA GLY A 357 4.58 -8.22 33.83
C GLY A 357 5.52 -7.39 34.70
N ASP A 358 5.70 -7.81 35.95
CA ASP A 358 6.47 -7.03 36.94
C ASP A 358 7.91 -6.73 36.52
N TYR A 359 8.56 -7.68 35.84
CA TYR A 359 9.92 -7.48 35.32
C TYR A 359 9.96 -6.33 34.31
N THR A 360 8.98 -6.27 33.40
CA THR A 360 8.88 -5.22 32.39
C THR A 360 8.63 -3.85 33.03
N LYS A 361 7.70 -3.80 34.00
CA LYS A 361 7.41 -2.60 34.79
C LYS A 361 8.69 -2.05 35.43
N GLU A 362 9.38 -2.90 36.19
CA GLU A 362 10.60 -2.54 36.90
C GLU A 362 11.72 -2.10 35.95
N PHE A 363 11.91 -2.82 34.85
CA PHE A 363 12.95 -2.51 33.87
C PHE A 363 12.81 -1.08 33.30
N PHE A 364 11.63 -0.70 32.81
CA PHE A 364 11.44 0.65 32.24
C PHE A 364 11.52 1.75 33.28
N ILE A 365 10.96 1.53 34.46
CA ILE A 365 11.01 2.53 35.52
C ILE A 365 12.45 2.72 35.99
N ARG A 366 13.23 1.66 36.16
CA ARG A 366 14.66 1.78 36.48
C ARG A 366 15.46 2.51 35.40
N LEU A 367 15.17 2.28 34.12
CA LEU A 367 15.80 3.03 33.03
C LEU A 367 15.47 4.53 33.08
N LEU A 368 14.21 4.89 33.37
CA LEU A 368 13.81 6.29 33.54
C LEU A 368 14.47 6.94 34.76
N ILE A 369 14.60 6.21 35.88
CA ILE A 369 15.32 6.69 37.08
C ILE A 369 16.78 7.00 36.72
N VAL A 370 17.50 6.04 36.12
CA VAL A 370 18.92 6.21 35.75
C VAL A 370 19.12 7.38 34.77
N ARG A 371 18.17 7.62 33.88
CA ARG A 371 18.19 8.76 32.96
C ARG A 371 18.09 10.09 33.69
N LEU A 372 17.11 10.24 34.58
CA LEU A 372 16.77 11.52 35.19
C LEU A 372 17.70 11.91 36.34
N GLU A 373 18.52 10.97 36.80
CA GLU A 373 19.61 11.20 37.77
C GLU A 373 20.94 11.63 37.11
N ARG A 374 21.04 11.57 35.78
CA ARG A 374 22.14 12.16 35.01
C ARG A 374 21.80 13.57 34.58
#